data_AF-A0A2E8YMI8-F1
#
_entry.id   AF-A0A2E8YMI8-F1
#
_cell.length_a   1.000
_cell.length_b   1.000
_cell.length_c   1.000
_cell.angle_alpha   90.00
_cell.angle_beta   90.00
_cell.angle_gamma   90.00
#
_symmetry.space_group_name_H-M   'P 1'
#
loop_
_entity.id
_entity.type
_entity.pdbx_description
1 polymer ?
#
loop_
_entity_poly.entity_id
_entity_poly.type
_entity_poly.pdbx_seq_one_letter_code
_entity_poly.pdbx_strand_id
1 'polypeptide(L)' 'MDDEVKKKVSLIDELMIEDITSLSINELEDNISNLEKIIDKYSKKIEEKKISQDKAESIFK' A
#
# COMPACT_ATOMS: atom_id res chain seq x y z
N MET A 1 27.62 -13.19 -8.81
CA MET A 1 26.35 -13.47 -8.11
C MET A 1 26.18 -12.33 -7.15
N ASP A 2 25.32 -11.37 -7.46
CA ASP A 2 24.74 -10.43 -6.50
C ASP A 2 23.64 -9.69 -7.25
N ASP A 3 22.61 -10.46 -7.63
CA ASP A 3 21.30 -9.88 -7.83
C ASP A 3 20.80 -9.48 -6.43
N GLU A 4 21.25 -8.33 -5.94
CA GLU A 4 20.59 -7.63 -4.86
C GLU A 4 19.18 -7.25 -5.36
N VAL A 5 18.27 -8.22 -5.33
CA VAL A 5 16.85 -7.95 -5.26
C VAL A 5 16.67 -7.19 -3.96
N LYS A 6 16.77 -5.85 -4.04
CA LYS A 6 16.35 -4.95 -2.96
C LYS A 6 14.92 -5.35 -2.63
N LYS A 7 14.76 -6.18 -1.60
CA LYS A 7 13.46 -6.45 -1.01
C LYS A 7 12.88 -5.08 -0.74
N LYS A 8 11.83 -4.72 -1.47
CA LYS A 8 10.99 -3.61 -1.05
C LYS A 8 10.51 -4.04 0.32
N VAL A 9 11.09 -3.47 1.37
CA VAL A 9 10.59 -3.67 2.72
C VAL A 9 9.11 -3.31 2.61
N SER A 10 8.25 -4.29 2.89
CA SER A 10 6.82 -4.03 2.79
C SER A 10 6.53 -2.90 3.75
N LEU A 11 5.72 -1.93 3.34
CA LEU A 11 5.33 -0.86 4.24
C LEU A 11 4.62 -1.42 5.50
N ILE A 12 4.06 -2.64 5.37
CA ILE A 12 3.55 -3.44 6.49
C ILE A 12 4.68 -3.98 7.37
N ASP A 13 5.79 -4.43 6.78
CA ASP A 13 6.96 -4.90 7.54
C ASP A 13 7.55 -3.75 8.35
N GLU A 14 7.65 -2.53 7.79
CA GLU A 14 8.12 -1.34 8.53
C GLU A 14 7.23 -0.98 9.71
N LEU A 15 5.90 -1.03 9.53
CA LEU A 15 4.94 -0.77 10.61
C LEU A 15 4.87 -1.88 11.66
N MET A 16 5.32 -3.10 11.33
CA MET A 16 5.39 -4.24 12.26
C MET A 16 6.72 -4.31 13.01
N ILE A 17 7.71 -3.46 12.67
CA ILE A 17 9.01 -3.40 13.36
C ILE A 17 8.90 -2.64 14.68
N GLU A 18 8.01 -1.65 14.76
CA GLU A 18 7.74 -0.94 16.02
C GLU A 18 6.77 -1.76 16.88
N ASP A 19 7.17 -2.04 18.11
CA ASP A 19 6.27 -2.66 19.07
C ASP A 19 5.14 -1.66 19.36
N ILE A 20 3.95 -1.94 18.83
CA ILE A 20 2.73 -1.14 18.99
C ILE A 20 2.46 -0.81 20.47
N THR A 21 2.92 -1.65 21.40
CA THR A 21 2.76 -1.44 22.84
C THR A 21 3.65 -0.35 23.42
N SER A 22 4.66 0.11 22.68
CA SER A 22 5.59 1.16 23.07
C SER A 22 5.18 2.57 22.59
N LEU A 23 4.18 2.65 21.71
CA LEU A 23 3.70 3.92 21.13
C LEU A 23 2.64 4.58 22.00
N SER A 24 2.63 5.91 22.01
CA SER A 24 1.55 6.71 22.60
C SER A 24 0.27 6.64 21.75
N ILE A 25 -0.87 7.01 22.34
CA ILE A 25 -2.16 7.03 21.65
C ILE A 25 -2.09 7.91 20.38
N ASN A 26 -1.46 9.08 20.47
CA ASN A 26 -1.36 10.00 19.34
C ASN A 26 -0.54 9.39 18.19
N GLU A 27 0.57 8.70 18.51
CA GLU A 27 1.40 8.03 17.50
C GLU A 27 0.63 6.89 16.82
N LEU A 28 -0.20 6.16 17.57
CA LEU A 28 -1.08 5.13 17.01
C LEU A 28 -2.14 5.74 16.08
N GLU A 29 -2.77 6.84 16.46
CA GLU A 29 -3.75 7.56 15.64
C GLU A 29 -3.12 8.10 14.34
N ASP A 30 -1.91 8.66 14.42
CA ASP A 30 -1.15 9.13 13.25
C ASP A 30 -0.80 7.96 12.32
N ASN A 31 -0.37 6.84 12.88
CA ASN A 31 -0.06 5.62 12.12
C ASN A 31 -1.30 5.06 11.41
N ILE A 32 -2.47 5.05 12.07
CA ILE A 32 -3.76 4.69 11.45
C ILE A 32 -4.07 5.63 10.28
N SER A 33 -3.97 6.94 10.47
CA SER A 33 -4.24 7.91 9.40
C SER A 33 -3.32 7.73 8.20
N ASN A 34 -2.04 7.42 8.44
CA ASN A 34 -1.08 7.15 7.38
C ASN A 34 -1.42 5.87 6.60
N LEU A 35 -1.80 4.80 7.30
CA LEU A 35 -2.27 3.56 6.68
C LEU A 35 -3.51 3.77 5.82
N GLU A 36 -4.50 4.53 6.30
CA GLU A 36 -5.72 4.85 5.56
C GLU A 36 -5.42 5.59 4.24
N LYS A 37 -4.51 6.57 4.27
CA LYS A 37 -4.06 7.29 3.05
C LYS A 37 -3.43 6.36 2.03
N ILE A 38 -2.67 5.36 2.50
CA ILE A 38 -2.00 4.40 1.63
C ILE A 38 -3.02 3.45 1.01
N ILE A 39 -3.99 2.97 1.80
CA ILE A 39 -5.12 2.16 1.32
C ILE A 39 -5.91 2.92 0.25
N ASP A 40 -6.25 4.18 0.48
CA ASP A 40 -6.98 5.02 -0.50
C ASP A 40 -6.19 5.16 -1.81
N LYS A 41 -4.89 5.47 -1.72
CA LYS A 41 -4.01 5.60 -2.89
C LYS A 41 -4.00 4.34 -3.76
N TYR A 42 -3.88 3.16 -3.15
CA TYR A 42 -3.86 1.91 -3.91
C TYR A 42 -5.24 1.49 -4.40
N SER A 43 -6.30 1.78 -3.65
CA SER A 43 -7.69 1.54 -4.09
C SER A 43 -8.01 2.31 -5.36
N LYS A 44 -7.62 3.59 -5.44
CA LYS A 44 -7.76 4.41 -6.66
C LYS A 44 -7.01 3.82 -7.84
N LYS A 45 -5.77 3.39 -7.64
CA LYS A 45 -4.97 2.73 -8.71
C LYS A 45 -5.60 1.43 -9.20
N ILE A 46 -6.23 0.66 -8.31
CA ILE A 46 -6.94 -0.56 -8.69
C ILE A 46 -8.14 -0.20 -9.56
N GLU A 47 -8.90 0.83 -9.19
CA GLU A 47 -10.05 1.29 -9.96
C GLU A 47 -9.64 1.79 -11.35
N GLU A 48 -8.59 2.60 -11.45
CA GLU A 48 -8.01 3.05 -12.73
C GLU A 48 -7.61 1.85 -13.62
N LYS A 49 -7.02 0.81 -13.02
CA LYS A 49 -6.65 -0.40 -13.76
C LYS A 49 -7.86 -1.19 -14.25
N LYS A 50 -8.92 -1.31 -13.44
CA LYS A 50 -10.18 -1.95 -13.85
C LYS A 50 -10.80 -1.21 -15.03
N ILE A 51 -10.93 0.12 -14.94
CA ILE A 51 -11.45 0.95 -16.03
C ILE A 51 -10.62 0.77 -17.31
N SER A 52 -9.28 0.74 -17.18
CA SER A 52 -8.39 0.49 -18.31
C SER A 52 -8.58 -0.90 -18.92
N GLN A 53 -8.81 -1.93 -18.10
CA GLN A 53 -9.08 -3.29 -18.56
C GLN A 53 -10.41 -3.36 -19.29
N ASP A 54 -11.49 -2.85 -18.69
CA ASP A 54 -12.84 -2.84 -19.27
C ASP A 54 -12.84 -2.11 -20.62
N LYS A 55 -12.10 -0.98 -20.72
CA LYS A 55 -11.96 -0.23 -21.96
C LYS A 55 -11.20 -1.03 -23.02
N ALA A 56 -10.11 -1.72 -22.66
CA ALA A 56 -9.37 -2.55 -23.59
C ALA A 56 -10.25 -3.71 -24.09
N GLU A 57 -10.92 -4.42 -23.18
CA GLU A 57 -11.84 -5.51 -23.52
C GLU A 57 -12.98 -5.05 -24.43
N SER A 58 -13.53 -3.85 -24.21
CA SER A 58 -14.56 -3.28 -25.08
C SER A 58 -14.08 -2.92 -26.49
N ILE A 59 -12.79 -2.65 -26.70
CA ILE A 59 -12.24 -2.30 -28.02
C ILE A 59 -11.99 -3.55 -28.87
N PHE A 60 -11.69 -4.69 -28.22
CA PHE A 60 -11.39 -5.95 -28.88
C PHE A 60 -12.59 -6.92 -28.94
N LYS A 61 -13.80 -6.44 -28.65
CA LYS A 61 -15.06 -7.20 -28.70
C LYS A 61 -15.92 -6.76 -29.89
#